data_AF-A0A067P242-F1
#
_entry.id   AF-A0A067P242-F1
#
_cell.length_a   1.000
_cell.length_b   1.000
_cell.length_c   1.000
_cell.angle_alpha   90.00
_cell.angle_beta   90.00
_cell.angle_gamma   90.00
#
_symmetry.space_group_name_H-M   'P 1'
#
loop_
_entity.id
_entity.type
_entity.pdbx_description
1 polymer ?
#
loop_
_entity_poly.entity_id
_entity_poly.type
_entity_poly.pdbx_seq_one_letter_code
_entity_poly.pdbx_strand_id
1 'polypeptide(L)'
;MPALPPPPPDMPVASTSHRKPIEKAPSMDEKVNVWSERISLVTTAVRLQAEIAKIADEERSMRQTMNTTHFETLPERDRTAHMDRLAALARRKQEVERKVQEEVEKLARSDTWPGSPADNPGLHLCNLEMEWTLTVARQRSVGDCQMLTKNVSTIQGQQRLANIEDRLVAFENDMSTLTNDVDNDLGARLEYRLDELLSQKMVDDVGEKLDGVEQKLDLAARDLEEFKEHVAELDSGADDVANGITDLAQTLHQLVEQRLIKAEEFQSNQHAQIQAIQAALAAHMSQPPPQNLPPVPTYPLNSEVIIESLEGLLEDSIRRKVLPSLQKMQTTVEGAVKQRNEELQQVFGKRFELLRMGIGQLEKKILQS
;
A
#
# COMPACT_ATOMS: atom_id res chain seq x y z
N MET A 1 45.64 -25.80 78.71
CA MET A 1 44.45 -24.91 78.72
C MET A 1 43.84 -24.94 77.33
N PRO A 2 42.54 -25.29 77.19
CA PRO A 2 41.91 -25.39 75.87
C PRO A 2 41.70 -24.00 75.27
N ALA A 3 42.07 -23.85 73.99
CA ALA A 3 41.97 -22.60 73.23
C ALA A 3 40.51 -22.23 72.99
N LEU A 4 40.17 -20.97 73.24
CA LEU A 4 38.84 -20.40 72.99
C LEU A 4 38.56 -20.33 71.48
N PRO A 5 37.32 -20.65 71.05
CA PRO A 5 36.93 -20.57 69.66
C PRO A 5 36.92 -19.10 69.16
N PRO A 6 37.23 -18.89 67.86
CA PRO A 6 37.25 -17.55 67.27
C PRO A 6 35.84 -16.93 67.25
N PRO A 7 35.74 -15.58 67.36
CA PRO A 7 34.47 -14.87 67.33
C PRO A 7 33.79 -15.01 65.95
N PRO A 8 32.45 -15.07 65.91
CA PRO A 8 31.70 -15.19 64.66
C PRO A 8 31.89 -13.94 63.77
N PRO A 9 31.88 -14.10 62.44
CA PRO A 9 32.02 -12.99 61.50
C PRO A 9 30.84 -12.01 61.63
N ASP A 10 31.17 -10.72 61.60
CA ASP A 10 30.20 -9.63 61.68
C ASP A 10 29.14 -9.78 60.57
N MET A 11 27.89 -9.98 60.99
CA MET A 11 26.76 -10.04 60.08
C MET A 11 26.60 -8.70 59.35
N PRO A 12 26.33 -8.70 58.03
CA PRO A 12 26.13 -7.47 57.28
C PRO A 12 24.98 -6.67 57.92
N VAL A 13 25.31 -5.50 58.44
CA VAL A 13 24.37 -4.53 58.99
C VAL A 13 23.35 -4.27 57.88
N ALA A 14 22.10 -4.69 58.11
CA ALA A 14 21.01 -4.49 57.18
C ALA A 14 20.96 -3.00 56.81
N SER A 15 21.30 -2.69 55.56
CA SER A 15 21.16 -1.35 55.00
C SER A 15 19.75 -0.89 55.30
N THR A 16 19.62 0.07 56.22
CA THR A 16 18.39 0.76 56.55
C THR A 16 17.99 1.55 55.31
N SER A 17 17.31 0.84 54.41
CA SER A 17 16.64 1.39 53.24
C SER A 17 15.85 2.60 53.71
N HIS A 18 16.36 3.78 53.38
CA HIS A 18 15.67 5.04 53.59
C HIS A 18 14.41 4.97 52.72
N ARG A 19 13.31 4.45 53.29
CA ARG A 19 11.99 4.54 52.69
C ARG A 19 11.74 6.02 52.48
N LYS A 20 11.74 6.46 51.21
CA LYS A 20 11.27 7.80 50.84
C LYS A 20 9.92 8.01 51.53
N PRO A 21 9.70 9.19 52.15
CA PRO A 21 8.42 9.53 52.76
C PRO A 21 7.28 9.17 51.80
N ILE A 22 6.28 8.46 52.31
CA ILE A 22 5.10 8.07 51.54
C ILE A 22 4.43 9.37 51.07
N GLU A 23 4.63 9.72 49.79
CA GLU A 23 3.93 10.84 49.17
C GLU A 23 2.42 10.57 49.29
N LYS A 24 1.68 11.59 49.74
CA LYS A 24 0.22 11.50 49.87
C LYS A 24 -0.36 11.03 48.53
N ALA A 25 -1.26 10.05 48.60
CA ALA A 25 -1.95 9.57 47.40
C ALA A 25 -2.59 10.75 46.66
N PRO A 26 -2.40 10.87 45.34
CA PRO A 26 -2.96 11.96 44.57
C PRO A 26 -4.49 11.97 44.68
N SER A 27 -5.06 13.16 44.76
CA SER A 27 -6.50 13.35 44.82
C SER A 27 -7.19 12.82 43.55
N MET A 28 -8.50 12.58 43.61
CA MET A 28 -9.25 12.11 42.44
C MET A 28 -9.16 13.10 41.28
N ASP A 29 -9.23 14.40 41.57
CA ASP A 29 -9.14 15.46 40.56
C ASP A 29 -7.76 15.50 39.89
N GLU A 30 -6.68 15.30 40.66
CA GLU A 30 -5.32 15.18 40.11
C GLU A 30 -5.20 13.97 39.17
N LYS A 31 -5.79 12.83 39.53
CA LYS A 31 -5.81 11.64 38.68
C LYS A 31 -6.57 11.87 37.37
N VAL A 32 -7.72 12.54 37.44
CA VAL A 32 -8.53 12.88 36.26
C VAL A 32 -7.76 13.84 35.34
N ASN A 33 -7.08 14.84 35.91
CA ASN A 33 -6.27 15.78 35.14
C ASN A 33 -5.10 15.10 34.42
N VAL A 34 -4.36 14.23 35.12
CA VAL A 34 -3.29 13.41 34.52
C VAL A 34 -3.82 12.55 33.38
N TRP A 35 -4.96 11.88 33.58
CA TRP A 35 -5.58 11.05 32.55
C TRP A 35 -6.02 11.85 31.32
N SER A 36 -6.61 13.03 31.55
CA SER A 36 -7.03 13.94 30.48
C SER A 36 -5.84 14.44 29.65
N GLU A 37 -4.76 14.83 30.33
CA GLU A 37 -3.50 15.23 29.68
C GLU A 37 -2.93 14.07 28.84
N ARG A 38 -2.92 12.85 29.39
CA ARG A 38 -2.44 11.65 28.70
C ARG A 38 -3.25 11.34 27.44
N ILE A 39 -4.59 11.40 27.51
CA ILE A 39 -5.47 11.25 26.35
C ILE A 39 -5.15 12.32 25.30
N SER A 40 -4.90 13.56 25.73
CA SER A 40 -4.55 14.66 24.83
C SER A 40 -3.22 14.42 24.11
N LEU A 41 -2.18 13.97 24.83
CA LEU A 41 -0.87 13.60 24.26
C LEU A 41 -1.01 12.47 23.22
N VAL A 42 -1.72 11.39 23.58
CA VAL A 42 -1.96 10.26 22.65
C VAL A 42 -2.73 10.72 21.41
N THR A 43 -3.79 11.51 21.59
CA THR A 43 -4.60 12.03 20.48
C THR A 43 -3.74 12.88 19.54
N THR A 44 -2.87 13.73 20.10
CA THR A 44 -1.96 14.57 19.32
C THR A 44 -0.94 13.74 18.55
N ALA A 45 -0.33 12.73 19.18
CA ALA A 45 0.62 11.82 18.55
C ALA A 45 -0.03 11.03 17.38
N VAL A 46 -1.26 10.55 17.56
CA VAL A 46 -2.02 9.86 16.48
C VAL A 46 -2.30 10.79 15.30
N ARG A 47 -2.69 12.05 15.56
CA ARG A 47 -2.93 13.04 14.50
C ARG A 47 -1.64 13.35 13.72
N LEU A 48 -0.51 13.51 14.42
CA LEU A 48 0.79 13.73 13.79
C LEU A 48 1.24 12.51 12.95
N GLN A 49 0.99 11.29 13.42
CA GLN A 49 1.21 10.06 12.63
C GLN A 49 0.39 10.03 11.34
N ALA A 50 -0.89 10.43 11.39
CA ALA A 50 -1.71 10.56 10.18
C ALA A 50 -1.14 11.61 9.20
N GLU A 51 -0.57 12.71 9.71
CA GLU A 51 0.09 13.72 8.88
C GLU A 51 1.37 13.17 8.21
N ILE A 52 2.17 12.35 8.91
CA ILE A 52 3.33 11.67 8.33
C ILE A 52 2.91 10.77 7.17
N ALA A 53 1.84 9.98 7.34
CA ALA A 53 1.32 9.10 6.30
C ALA A 53 0.90 9.90 5.06
N LYS A 54 0.18 11.02 5.25
CA LYS A 54 -0.21 11.92 4.16
C LYS A 54 1.01 12.49 3.41
N ILE A 55 2.02 12.97 4.14
CA ILE A 55 3.25 13.50 3.52
C ILE A 55 3.98 12.40 2.73
N ALA A 56 4.04 11.17 3.25
CA ALA A 56 4.68 10.05 2.57
C ALA A 56 3.96 9.67 1.26
N ASP A 57 2.63 9.76 1.22
CA ASP A 57 1.86 9.54 -0.01
C ASP A 57 2.09 10.66 -1.04
N GLU A 58 2.16 11.93 -0.60
CA GLU A 58 2.53 13.06 -1.47
C GLU A 58 3.96 12.92 -2.04
N GLU A 59 4.93 12.51 -1.22
CA GLU A 59 6.29 12.20 -1.67
C GLU A 59 6.31 11.07 -2.72
N ARG A 60 5.55 9.99 -2.47
CA ARG A 60 5.47 8.85 -3.40
C ARG A 60 4.88 9.28 -4.74
N SER A 61 3.79 10.05 -4.71
CA SER A 61 3.15 10.60 -5.91
C SER A 61 4.11 11.49 -6.71
N MET A 62 4.83 12.39 -6.05
CA MET A 62 5.83 13.23 -6.72
C MET A 62 6.99 12.42 -7.32
N ARG A 63 7.50 11.43 -6.59
CA ARG A 63 8.55 10.54 -7.13
C ARG A 63 8.06 9.78 -8.35
N GLN A 64 6.81 9.33 -8.36
CA GLN A 64 6.21 8.70 -9.54
C GLN A 64 6.17 9.67 -10.72
N THR A 65 5.74 10.93 -10.52
CA THR A 65 5.76 11.93 -11.61
C THR A 65 7.16 12.19 -12.13
N MET A 66 8.17 12.26 -11.25
CA MET A 66 9.56 12.47 -11.63
C MET A 66 10.17 11.30 -12.40
N ASN A 67 9.65 10.08 -12.21
CA ASN A 67 10.10 8.89 -12.93
C ASN A 67 9.42 8.72 -14.31
N THR A 68 8.55 9.65 -14.72
CA THR A 68 7.91 9.60 -16.04
C THR A 68 8.82 10.21 -17.12
N THR A 69 8.73 9.71 -18.35
CA THR A 69 9.45 10.28 -19.51
C THR A 69 9.06 11.72 -19.77
N HIS A 70 7.82 12.11 -19.47
CA HIS A 70 7.37 13.49 -19.59
C HIS A 70 8.16 14.45 -18.69
N PHE A 71 8.56 14.01 -17.49
CA PHE A 71 9.35 14.82 -16.58
C PHE A 71 10.71 15.21 -17.18
N GLU A 72 11.33 14.33 -17.98
CA GLU A 72 12.58 14.62 -18.67
C GLU A 72 12.42 15.71 -19.73
N THR A 73 11.23 15.83 -20.32
CA THR A 73 10.90 16.85 -21.33
C THR A 73 10.55 18.22 -20.75
N LEU A 74 10.36 18.33 -19.42
CA LEU A 74 10.02 19.59 -18.78
C LEU A 74 11.19 20.59 -18.81
N PRO A 75 10.92 21.90 -18.88
CA PRO A 75 11.92 22.93 -18.71
C PRO A 75 12.71 22.75 -17.40
N GLU A 76 14.00 23.07 -17.42
CA GLU A 76 14.88 22.89 -16.26
C GLU A 76 14.33 23.56 -14.99
N ARG A 77 13.76 24.77 -15.14
CA ARG A 77 13.10 25.51 -14.05
C ARG A 77 12.02 24.67 -13.34
N ASP A 78 11.20 23.97 -14.11
CA ASP A 78 10.09 23.19 -13.56
C ASP A 78 10.60 21.90 -12.91
N ARG A 79 11.63 21.27 -13.50
CA ARG A 79 12.31 20.13 -12.88
C ARG A 79 12.92 20.52 -11.53
N THR A 80 13.63 21.65 -11.47
CA THR A 80 14.17 22.17 -10.20
C THR A 80 13.06 22.43 -9.18
N ALA A 81 11.93 23.03 -9.60
CA ALA A 81 10.80 23.28 -8.71
C ALA A 81 10.19 21.97 -8.14
N HIS A 82 10.11 20.90 -8.95
CA HIS A 82 9.70 19.58 -8.47
C HIS A 82 10.70 18.98 -7.47
N MET A 83 12.01 19.09 -7.72
CA MET A 83 13.04 18.63 -6.79
C MET A 83 13.01 19.40 -5.46
N ASP A 84 12.86 20.72 -5.52
CA ASP A 84 12.76 21.58 -4.34
C ASP A 84 11.52 21.23 -3.50
N ARG A 85 10.38 20.99 -4.16
CA ARG A 85 9.16 20.55 -3.48
C ARG A 85 9.35 19.18 -2.82
N LEU A 86 10.09 18.25 -3.43
CA LEU A 86 10.37 16.93 -2.85
C LEU A 86 11.25 17.07 -1.61
N ALA A 87 12.28 17.93 -1.67
CA ALA A 87 13.13 18.24 -0.53
C ALA A 87 12.34 18.92 0.60
N ALA A 88 11.39 19.80 0.28
CA ALA A 88 10.52 20.44 1.25
C ALA A 88 9.60 19.44 1.96
N LEU A 89 9.01 18.48 1.23
CA LEU A 89 8.21 17.40 1.81
C LEU A 89 9.04 16.53 2.76
N ALA A 90 10.27 16.17 2.38
CA ALA A 90 11.16 15.38 3.22
C ALA A 90 11.52 16.09 4.54
N ARG A 91 11.83 17.39 4.49
CA ARG A 91 12.07 18.20 5.70
C ARG A 91 10.82 18.28 6.58
N ARG A 92 9.65 18.48 5.97
CA ARG A 92 8.39 18.52 6.70
C ARG A 92 8.10 17.20 7.40
N LYS A 93 8.31 16.07 6.71
CA LYS A 93 8.14 14.73 7.29
C LYS A 93 9.02 14.54 8.52
N GLN A 94 10.31 14.85 8.40
CA GLN A 94 11.27 14.75 9.51
C GLN A 94 10.86 15.62 10.70
N GLU A 95 10.37 16.85 10.45
CA GLU A 95 9.89 17.74 11.51
C GLU A 95 8.64 17.19 12.22
N VAL A 96 7.71 16.57 11.49
CA VAL A 96 6.53 15.94 12.10
C VAL A 96 6.92 14.68 12.88
N GLU A 97 7.85 13.86 12.36
CA GLU A 97 8.43 12.71 13.08
C GLU A 97 9.08 13.13 14.40
N ARG A 98 9.84 14.24 14.39
CA ARG A 98 10.42 14.84 15.60
C ARG A 98 9.35 15.20 16.62
N LYS A 99 8.25 15.83 16.18
CA LYS A 99 7.12 16.18 17.07
C LYS A 99 6.42 14.95 17.64
N VAL A 100 6.25 13.89 16.85
CA VAL A 100 5.71 12.62 17.36
C VAL A 100 6.60 12.09 18.48
N GLN A 101 7.91 12.09 18.28
CA GLN A 101 8.87 11.63 19.29
C GLN A 101 8.80 12.48 20.57
N GLU A 102 8.68 13.81 20.45
CA GLU A 102 8.50 14.70 21.60
C GLU A 102 7.22 14.39 22.39
N GLU A 103 6.09 14.15 21.71
CA GLU A 103 4.83 13.80 22.36
C GLU A 103 4.89 12.41 23.02
N VAL A 104 5.58 11.45 22.40
CA VAL A 104 5.82 10.12 22.98
C VAL A 104 6.73 10.21 24.21
N GLU A 105 7.74 11.07 24.19
CA GLU A 105 8.58 11.31 25.37
C GLU A 105 7.83 11.99 26.51
N LYS A 106 6.95 12.96 26.22
CA LYS A 106 6.06 13.55 27.22
C LYS A 106 5.13 12.49 27.82
N LEU A 107 4.60 11.60 26.98
CA LEU A 107 3.77 10.48 27.40
C LEU A 107 4.53 9.49 28.29
N ALA A 108 5.79 9.21 27.98
CA ALA A 108 6.65 8.34 28.77
C ALA A 108 7.02 8.97 30.13
N ARG A 109 7.21 10.29 30.19
CA ARG A 109 7.49 11.03 31.43
C ARG A 109 6.24 11.27 32.29
N SER A 110 5.05 11.08 31.73
CA SER A 110 3.77 11.03 32.44
C SER A 110 3.67 9.70 33.22
N ASP A 111 4.59 9.52 34.18
CA ASP A 111 4.81 8.27 34.94
C ASP A 111 3.80 8.06 36.08
N THR A 112 2.75 8.86 36.16
CA THR A 112 1.60 8.58 37.04
C THR A 112 0.62 7.64 36.34
N TRP A 113 1.08 6.42 36.05
CA TRP A 113 0.14 5.29 36.01
C TRP A 113 -0.52 5.25 37.39
N PRO A 114 -1.85 5.12 37.52
CA PRO A 114 -2.44 4.87 38.84
C PRO A 114 -1.75 3.63 39.37
N GLY A 115 -0.86 3.82 40.36
CA GLY A 115 0.13 2.82 40.75
C GLY A 115 -0.54 1.47 40.79
N SER A 116 -0.07 0.54 39.96
CA SER A 116 -0.58 -0.82 39.95
C SER A 116 -0.61 -1.25 41.41
N PRO A 117 -1.78 -1.44 42.04
CA PRO A 117 -1.81 -1.92 43.40
C PRO A 117 -1.24 -3.32 43.31
N ALA A 118 0.04 -3.46 43.64
CA ALA A 118 0.78 -4.72 43.56
C ALA A 118 0.09 -5.83 44.37
N ASP A 119 -0.85 -5.48 45.24
CA ASP A 119 -1.58 -6.37 46.12
C ASP A 119 -3.03 -6.68 45.69
N ASN A 120 -3.51 -6.21 44.53
CA ASN A 120 -4.87 -6.50 44.07
C ASN A 120 -4.91 -7.32 42.77
N PRO A 121 -4.88 -8.67 42.86
CA PRO A 121 -4.92 -9.55 41.68
C PRO A 121 -6.17 -9.36 40.81
N GLY A 122 -7.26 -8.79 41.34
CA GLY A 122 -8.45 -8.42 40.55
C GLY A 122 -8.22 -7.27 39.57
N LEU A 123 -7.30 -6.33 39.87
CA LEU A 123 -6.96 -5.24 38.96
C LEU A 123 -6.05 -5.68 37.81
N HIS A 124 -5.30 -6.77 37.97
CA HIS A 124 -4.50 -7.34 36.89
C HIS A 124 -5.39 -7.92 35.79
N LEU A 125 -6.52 -8.53 36.15
CA LEU A 125 -7.54 -8.95 35.18
C LEU A 125 -8.17 -7.75 34.49
N CYS A 126 -8.57 -6.69 35.21
CA CYS A 126 -9.11 -5.48 34.57
C CYS A 126 -8.08 -4.77 33.68
N ASN A 127 -6.79 -4.76 34.02
CA ASN A 127 -5.74 -4.19 33.15
C ASN A 127 -5.53 -5.03 31.89
N LEU A 128 -5.54 -6.36 31.98
CA LEU A 128 -5.49 -7.22 30.78
C LEU A 128 -6.75 -7.07 29.92
N GLU A 129 -7.91 -6.97 30.53
CA GLU A 129 -9.17 -6.79 29.82
C GLU A 129 -9.24 -5.41 29.16
N MET A 130 -8.68 -4.38 29.81
CA MET A 130 -8.54 -3.04 29.26
C MET A 130 -7.47 -2.96 28.15
N GLU A 131 -6.32 -3.63 28.30
CA GLU A 131 -5.34 -3.75 27.22
C GLU A 131 -5.90 -4.51 26.03
N TRP A 132 -6.66 -5.58 26.27
CA TRP A 132 -7.32 -6.34 25.22
C TRP A 132 -8.36 -5.48 24.49
N THR A 133 -9.22 -4.77 25.23
CA THR A 133 -10.20 -3.86 24.61
C THR A 133 -9.54 -2.69 23.90
N LEU A 134 -8.45 -2.12 24.42
CA LEU A 134 -7.68 -1.09 23.73
C LEU A 134 -7.00 -1.63 22.47
N THR A 135 -6.50 -2.87 22.50
CA THR A 135 -5.88 -3.52 21.33
C THR A 135 -6.93 -3.80 20.26
N VAL A 136 -8.08 -4.34 20.63
CA VAL A 136 -9.21 -4.58 19.73
C VAL A 136 -9.77 -3.26 19.18
N ALA A 137 -9.91 -2.23 20.01
CA ALA A 137 -10.34 -0.91 19.58
C ALA A 137 -9.32 -0.26 18.63
N ARG A 138 -8.02 -0.45 18.87
CA ARG A 138 -6.96 0.02 17.98
C ARG A 138 -6.97 -0.73 16.66
N GLN A 139 -7.18 -2.04 16.65
CA GLN A 139 -7.30 -2.84 15.43
C GLN A 139 -8.54 -2.47 14.61
N ARG A 140 -9.69 -2.27 15.27
CA ARG A 140 -10.91 -1.76 14.62
C ARG A 140 -10.72 -0.35 14.10
N SER A 141 -10.18 0.56 14.90
CA SER A 141 -9.86 1.93 14.49
C SER A 141 -8.94 1.97 13.27
N VAL A 142 -7.90 1.13 13.23
CA VAL A 142 -7.01 1.04 12.05
C VAL A 142 -7.77 0.52 10.83
N GLY A 143 -8.61 -0.51 10.99
CA GLY A 143 -9.46 -1.03 9.91
C GLY A 143 -10.46 0.01 9.39
N ASP A 144 -11.15 0.70 10.28
CA ASP A 144 -12.14 1.73 9.95
C ASP A 144 -11.47 2.95 9.32
N CYS A 145 -10.30 3.38 9.81
CA CYS A 145 -9.50 4.44 9.20
C CYS A 145 -8.98 4.04 7.80
N GLN A 146 -8.57 2.78 7.61
CA GLN A 146 -8.17 2.28 6.28
C GLN A 146 -9.36 2.26 5.31
N MET A 147 -10.54 1.85 5.76
CA MET A 147 -11.77 1.88 4.96
C MET A 147 -12.19 3.30 4.62
N LEU A 148 -12.16 4.22 5.59
CA LEU A 148 -12.45 5.64 5.35
C LEU A 148 -11.44 6.27 4.39
N THR A 149 -10.16 5.92 4.48
CA THR A 149 -9.11 6.42 3.58
C THR A 149 -9.33 5.89 2.15
N LYS A 150 -9.71 4.62 2.00
CA LYS A 150 -10.12 4.06 0.70
C LYS A 150 -11.33 4.81 0.15
N ASN A 151 -12.38 5.01 0.95
CA ASN A 151 -13.59 5.70 0.51
C ASN A 151 -13.32 7.17 0.12
N VAL A 152 -12.50 7.89 0.88
CA VAL A 152 -12.09 9.27 0.55
C VAL A 152 -11.27 9.29 -0.74
N SER A 153 -10.38 8.32 -0.96
CA SER A 153 -9.61 8.20 -2.20
C SER A 153 -10.51 7.92 -3.40
N THR A 154 -11.52 7.07 -3.23
CA THR A 154 -12.54 6.79 -4.25
C THR A 154 -13.35 8.04 -4.57
N ILE A 155 -13.82 8.79 -3.56
CA ILE A 155 -14.57 10.03 -3.75
C ILE A 155 -13.71 11.10 -4.45
N GLN A 156 -12.44 11.26 -4.07
CA GLN A 156 -11.53 12.16 -4.76
C GLN A 156 -11.27 11.70 -6.20
N GLY A 157 -11.15 10.38 -6.43
CA GLY A 157 -11.06 9.81 -7.77
C GLY A 157 -12.28 10.17 -8.63
N GLN A 158 -13.48 9.99 -8.08
CA GLN A 158 -14.75 10.34 -8.74
C GLN A 158 -14.85 11.84 -9.05
N GLN A 159 -14.45 12.71 -8.13
CA GLN A 159 -14.44 14.16 -8.36
C GLN A 159 -13.46 14.56 -9.47
N ARG A 160 -12.29 13.91 -9.54
CA ARG A 160 -11.32 14.14 -10.62
C ARG A 160 -11.84 13.66 -11.97
N LEU A 161 -12.54 12.52 -12.00
CA LEU A 161 -13.18 12.01 -13.22
C LEU A 161 -14.27 12.97 -13.72
N ALA A 162 -15.15 13.44 -12.84
CA ALA A 162 -16.18 14.42 -13.19
C ALA A 162 -15.58 15.72 -13.78
N ASN A 163 -14.48 16.21 -13.20
CA ASN A 163 -13.78 17.39 -13.73
C ASN A 163 -13.18 17.14 -15.12
N ILE A 164 -12.63 15.94 -15.36
CA ILE A 164 -12.10 15.56 -16.68
C ILE A 164 -13.24 15.46 -17.70
N GLU A 165 -14.38 14.90 -17.32
CA GLU A 165 -15.58 14.83 -18.16
C GLU A 165 -16.07 16.23 -18.56
N ASP A 166 -16.19 17.16 -17.60
CA ASP A 166 -16.58 18.55 -17.88
C ASP A 166 -15.61 19.24 -18.86
N ARG A 167 -14.31 18.97 -18.72
CA ARG A 167 -13.27 19.51 -19.63
C ARG A 167 -13.31 18.88 -21.01
N LEU A 168 -13.63 17.59 -21.11
CA LEU A 168 -13.81 16.92 -22.40
C LEU A 168 -15.01 17.50 -23.14
N VAL A 169 -16.14 17.70 -22.45
CA VAL A 169 -17.33 18.33 -23.03
C VAL A 169 -17.02 19.75 -23.52
N ALA A 170 -16.28 20.54 -22.74
CA ALA A 170 -15.86 21.87 -23.17
C ALA A 170 -14.97 21.81 -24.42
N PHE A 171 -14.00 20.89 -24.46
CA PHE A 171 -13.12 20.71 -25.61
C PHE A 171 -13.86 20.23 -26.86
N GLU A 172 -14.83 19.32 -26.72
CA GLU A 172 -15.69 18.87 -27.82
C GLU A 172 -16.52 20.03 -28.40
N ASN A 173 -17.05 20.91 -27.55
CA ASN A 173 -17.77 22.11 -27.98
C ASN A 173 -16.84 23.09 -28.73
N ASP A 174 -15.61 23.28 -28.25
CA ASP A 174 -14.61 24.13 -28.92
C ASP A 174 -14.23 23.56 -30.29
N MET A 175 -14.01 22.24 -30.39
CA MET A 175 -13.73 21.56 -31.66
C MET A 175 -14.89 21.64 -32.65
N SER A 176 -16.12 21.48 -32.17
CA SER A 176 -17.33 21.62 -32.98
C SER A 176 -17.46 23.05 -33.53
N THR A 177 -17.18 24.05 -32.67
CA THR A 177 -17.19 25.47 -33.07
C THR A 177 -16.12 25.75 -34.12
N LEU A 178 -14.89 25.28 -33.90
CA LEU A 178 -13.79 25.43 -34.86
C LEU A 178 -14.11 24.77 -36.21
N THR A 179 -14.73 23.59 -36.19
CA THR A 179 -15.12 22.88 -37.42
C THR A 179 -16.14 23.71 -38.21
N ASN A 180 -17.17 24.24 -37.54
CA ASN A 180 -18.15 25.11 -38.18
C ASN A 180 -17.53 26.40 -38.73
N ASP A 181 -16.58 27.00 -38.00
CA ASP A 181 -15.87 28.20 -38.46
C ASP A 181 -15.03 27.94 -39.71
N VAL A 182 -14.33 26.79 -39.76
CA VAL A 182 -13.56 26.36 -40.92
C VAL A 182 -14.47 26.09 -42.11
N ASP A 183 -15.60 25.40 -41.92
CA ASP A 183 -16.57 25.15 -42.98
C ASP A 183 -17.18 26.44 -43.54
N ASN A 184 -17.49 27.40 -42.66
CA ASN A 184 -17.99 28.71 -43.06
C ASN A 184 -16.94 29.53 -43.84
N ASP A 185 -15.67 29.55 -43.40
CA ASP A 185 -14.59 30.26 -44.11
C ASP A 185 -14.30 29.61 -45.47
N LEU A 186 -14.26 28.27 -45.53
CA LEU A 186 -14.12 27.53 -46.78
C LEU A 186 -15.28 27.81 -47.74
N GLY A 187 -16.51 27.78 -47.24
CA GLY A 187 -17.71 28.12 -48.01
C GLY A 187 -17.62 29.52 -48.61
N ALA A 188 -17.29 30.52 -47.79
CA ALA A 188 -17.15 31.91 -48.24
C ALA A 188 -16.03 32.09 -49.29
N ARG A 189 -14.89 31.42 -49.10
CA ARG A 189 -13.77 31.47 -50.06
C ARG A 189 -14.13 30.79 -51.38
N LEU A 190 -14.82 29.67 -51.33
CA LEU A 190 -15.28 28.96 -52.53
C LEU A 190 -16.29 29.81 -53.29
N GLU A 191 -17.26 30.42 -52.60
CA GLU A 191 -18.27 31.28 -53.21
C GLU A 191 -17.64 32.51 -53.89
N TYR A 192 -16.70 33.18 -53.22
CA TYR A 192 -15.94 34.29 -53.80
C TYR A 192 -15.15 33.86 -55.05
N ARG A 193 -14.46 32.73 -54.98
CA ARG A 193 -13.65 32.23 -56.09
C ARG A 193 -14.49 31.72 -57.25
N LEU A 194 -15.68 31.18 -56.97
CA LEU A 194 -16.65 30.79 -57.98
C LEU A 194 -17.17 32.02 -58.72
N ASP A 195 -17.48 33.11 -58.01
CA ASP A 195 -17.93 34.38 -58.60
C ASP A 195 -16.81 35.08 -59.41
N GLU A 196 -15.56 34.99 -58.95
CA GLU A 196 -14.36 35.44 -59.66
C GLU A 196 -14.13 34.65 -60.96
N LEU A 197 -14.25 33.32 -60.90
CA LEU A 197 -14.12 32.44 -62.07
C LEU A 197 -15.29 32.60 -63.05
N LEU A 198 -16.51 32.88 -62.57
CA LEU A 198 -17.66 33.18 -63.42
C LEU A 198 -17.53 34.55 -64.10
N SER A 199 -16.84 35.52 -63.48
CA SER A 199 -16.54 36.82 -64.09
C SER A 199 -15.41 36.78 -65.12
N GLN A 200 -14.51 35.79 -65.05
CA GLN A 200 -13.33 35.71 -65.91
C GLN A 200 -13.53 34.64 -66.99
N LYS A 201 -13.58 35.07 -68.25
CA LYS A 201 -13.75 34.25 -69.46
C LYS A 201 -12.61 33.20 -69.61
N MET A 202 -12.70 32.09 -68.87
CA MET A 202 -11.81 30.91 -68.91
C MET A 202 -12.63 29.62 -68.92
N VAL A 203 -13.68 29.55 -69.72
CA VAL A 203 -14.60 28.39 -69.77
C VAL A 203 -13.91 27.13 -70.32
N ASP A 204 -12.82 27.26 -71.09
CA ASP A 204 -12.18 26.10 -71.72
C ASP A 204 -10.98 25.52 -70.92
N ASP A 205 -10.28 26.32 -70.10
CA ASP A 205 -9.14 25.86 -69.26
C ASP A 205 -9.60 25.31 -67.90
N VAL A 206 -10.84 25.64 -67.50
CA VAL A 206 -11.47 25.13 -66.27
C VAL A 206 -11.97 23.70 -66.47
N GLY A 207 -12.39 23.31 -67.69
CA GLY A 207 -12.85 21.95 -67.98
C GLY A 207 -11.79 20.88 -67.70
N GLU A 208 -10.58 21.03 -68.24
CA GLU A 208 -9.48 20.09 -68.00
C GLU A 208 -9.03 20.06 -66.53
N LYS A 209 -9.06 21.21 -65.83
CA LYS A 209 -8.73 21.26 -64.41
C LYS A 209 -9.82 20.66 -63.53
N LEU A 210 -11.09 20.77 -63.94
CA LEU A 210 -12.22 20.18 -63.25
C LEU A 210 -12.19 18.65 -63.34
N ASP A 211 -11.92 18.11 -64.53
CA ASP A 211 -11.75 16.65 -64.72
C ASP A 211 -10.59 16.11 -63.86
N GLY A 212 -9.48 16.86 -63.78
CA GLY A 212 -8.35 16.50 -62.92
C GLY A 212 -8.62 16.59 -61.42
N VAL A 213 -9.52 17.49 -61.00
CA VAL A 213 -9.97 17.59 -59.60
C VAL A 213 -10.98 16.49 -59.28
N GLU A 214 -11.89 16.18 -60.19
CA GLU A 214 -12.87 15.09 -60.04
C GLU A 214 -12.17 13.74 -59.90
N GLN A 215 -11.14 13.48 -60.72
CA GLN A 215 -10.33 12.27 -60.59
C GLN A 215 -9.57 12.19 -59.25
N LYS A 216 -9.06 13.32 -58.74
CA LYS A 216 -8.41 13.37 -57.42
C LYS A 216 -9.41 13.21 -56.28
N LEU A 217 -10.62 13.73 -56.44
CA LEU A 217 -11.71 13.58 -55.48
C LEU A 217 -12.14 12.11 -55.40
N ASP A 218 -12.24 11.41 -56.53
CA ASP A 218 -12.53 9.98 -56.60
C ASP A 218 -11.47 9.13 -55.92
N LEU A 219 -10.19 9.47 -56.11
CA LEU A 219 -9.08 8.80 -55.41
C LEU A 219 -9.14 9.04 -53.90
N ALA A 220 -9.32 10.29 -53.48
CA ALA A 220 -9.47 10.64 -52.07
C ALA A 220 -10.70 9.98 -51.43
N ALA A 221 -11.79 9.82 -52.17
CA ALA A 221 -12.99 9.12 -51.71
C ALA A 221 -12.73 7.62 -51.48
N ARG A 222 -11.94 6.97 -52.35
CA ARG A 222 -11.51 5.57 -52.13
C ARG A 222 -10.58 5.44 -50.94
N ASP A 223 -9.62 6.35 -50.79
CA ASP A 223 -8.70 6.36 -49.65
C ASP A 223 -9.46 6.58 -48.34
N LEU A 224 -10.51 7.42 -48.34
CA LEU A 224 -11.41 7.61 -47.20
C LEU A 224 -12.20 6.35 -46.85
N GLU A 225 -12.68 5.60 -47.86
CA GLU A 225 -13.39 4.35 -47.61
C GLU A 225 -12.43 3.27 -47.06
N GLU A 226 -11.20 3.17 -47.57
CA GLU A 226 -10.17 2.26 -47.01
C GLU A 226 -9.79 2.67 -45.58
N PHE A 227 -9.64 3.97 -45.32
CA PHE A 227 -9.37 4.48 -43.98
C PHE A 227 -10.50 4.14 -43.01
N LYS A 228 -11.75 4.29 -43.44
CA LYS A 228 -12.94 3.92 -42.67
C LYS A 228 -12.99 2.43 -42.35
N GLU A 229 -12.57 1.57 -43.29
CA GLU A 229 -12.47 0.13 -43.05
C GLU A 229 -11.39 -0.20 -42.00
N HIS A 230 -10.22 0.45 -42.07
CA HIS A 230 -9.19 0.31 -41.05
C HIS A 230 -9.62 0.84 -39.67
N VAL A 231 -10.37 1.95 -39.62
CA VAL A 231 -10.91 2.47 -38.35
C VAL A 231 -11.91 1.47 -37.74
N ALA A 232 -12.79 0.88 -38.56
CA ALA A 232 -13.70 -0.16 -38.09
C ALA A 232 -12.95 -1.41 -37.58
N GLU A 233 -11.86 -1.81 -38.25
CA GLU A 233 -11.01 -2.91 -37.80
C GLU A 233 -10.31 -2.55 -36.47
N LEU A 234 -9.83 -1.31 -36.32
CA LEU A 234 -9.21 -0.83 -35.08
C LEU A 234 -10.21 -0.79 -33.91
N ASP A 235 -11.44 -0.33 -34.15
CA ASP A 235 -12.52 -0.31 -33.16
C ASP A 235 -12.88 -1.74 -32.72
N SER A 236 -12.99 -2.67 -33.67
CA SER A 236 -13.23 -4.09 -33.34
C SER A 236 -12.08 -4.69 -32.51
N GLY A 237 -10.83 -4.32 -32.81
CA GLY A 237 -9.67 -4.73 -32.01
C GLY A 237 -9.63 -4.09 -30.62
N ALA A 238 -10.14 -2.86 -30.48
CA ALA A 238 -10.27 -2.19 -29.19
C ALA A 238 -11.29 -2.90 -28.29
N ASP A 239 -12.43 -3.33 -28.85
CA ASP A 239 -13.44 -4.12 -28.14
C ASP A 239 -12.87 -5.48 -27.68
N ASP A 240 -12.12 -6.17 -28.53
CA ASP A 240 -11.46 -7.43 -28.16
C ASP A 240 -10.46 -7.25 -27.00
N VAL A 241 -9.70 -6.14 -27.00
CA VAL A 241 -8.78 -5.81 -25.90
C VAL A 241 -9.56 -5.47 -24.62
N ALA A 242 -10.65 -4.71 -24.72
CA ALA A 242 -11.49 -4.37 -23.57
C ALA A 242 -12.08 -5.64 -22.94
N ASN A 243 -12.61 -6.55 -23.76
CA ASN A 243 -13.12 -7.85 -23.33
C ASN A 243 -12.03 -8.72 -22.68
N GLY A 244 -10.82 -8.74 -23.26
CA GLY A 244 -9.68 -9.46 -22.67
C GLY A 244 -9.23 -8.89 -21.33
N ILE A 245 -9.31 -7.57 -21.13
CA ILE A 245 -9.03 -6.92 -19.85
C ILE A 245 -10.09 -7.31 -18.81
N THR A 246 -11.37 -7.34 -19.18
CA THR A 246 -12.43 -7.74 -18.26
C THR A 246 -12.31 -9.21 -17.84
N ASP A 247 -11.98 -10.11 -18.76
CA ASP A 247 -11.75 -11.53 -18.47
C ASP A 247 -10.55 -11.74 -17.54
N LEU A 248 -9.46 -11.01 -17.80
CA LEU A 248 -8.28 -11.05 -16.94
C LEU A 248 -8.58 -10.52 -15.53
N ALA A 249 -9.35 -9.44 -15.43
CA ALA A 249 -9.77 -8.87 -14.16
C ALA A 249 -10.65 -9.86 -13.36
N GLN A 250 -11.60 -10.53 -14.00
CA GLN A 250 -12.41 -11.57 -13.37
C GLN A 250 -11.56 -12.76 -12.89
N THR A 251 -10.61 -13.21 -13.73
CA THR A 251 -9.70 -14.30 -13.37
C THR A 251 -8.83 -13.93 -12.15
N LEU A 252 -8.32 -12.70 -12.11
CA LEU A 252 -7.55 -12.19 -10.97
C LEU A 252 -8.42 -12.11 -9.71
N HIS A 253 -9.67 -11.66 -9.82
CA HIS A 253 -10.60 -11.59 -8.70
C HIS A 253 -10.83 -12.98 -8.08
N GLN A 254 -11.14 -13.98 -8.91
CA GLN A 254 -11.32 -15.37 -8.47
C GLN A 254 -10.06 -15.94 -7.81
N LEU A 255 -8.88 -15.65 -8.35
CA LEU A 255 -7.61 -16.11 -7.77
C LEU A 255 -7.36 -15.50 -6.39
N VAL A 256 -7.66 -14.21 -6.22
CA VAL A 256 -7.52 -13.51 -4.93
C VAL A 256 -8.48 -14.09 -3.91
N GLU A 257 -9.75 -14.31 -4.29
CA GLU A 257 -10.77 -14.89 -3.41
C GLU A 257 -10.38 -16.30 -2.96
N GLN A 258 -9.90 -17.15 -3.88
CA GLN A 258 -9.38 -18.48 -3.53
C GLN A 258 -8.19 -18.43 -2.56
N ARG A 259 -7.30 -17.44 -2.70
CA ARG A 259 -6.17 -17.27 -1.77
C ARG A 259 -6.65 -16.81 -0.40
N LEU A 260 -7.70 -16.00 -0.34
CA LEU A 260 -8.28 -15.50 0.91
C LEU A 260 -8.91 -16.65 1.70
N ILE A 261 -9.71 -17.50 1.03
CA ILE A 261 -10.29 -18.71 1.63
C ILE A 261 -9.20 -19.63 2.19
N LYS A 262 -8.13 -19.90 1.40
CA LYS A 262 -7.03 -20.76 1.86
C LYS A 262 -6.26 -20.16 3.04
N ALA A 263 -6.13 -18.84 3.11
CA ALA A 263 -5.49 -18.16 4.23
C ALA A 263 -6.33 -18.26 5.51
N GLU A 264 -7.66 -18.10 5.39
CA GLU A 264 -8.60 -18.28 6.50
C GLU A 264 -8.60 -19.73 7.02
N GLU A 265 -8.63 -20.72 6.13
CA GLU A 265 -8.52 -22.14 6.49
C GLU A 265 -7.20 -22.42 7.22
N PHE A 266 -6.09 -21.88 6.73
CA PHE A 266 -4.79 -22.03 7.38
C PHE A 266 -4.76 -21.41 8.78
N GLN A 267 -5.31 -20.21 8.94
CA GLN A 267 -5.38 -19.53 10.23
C GLN A 267 -6.29 -20.27 11.22
N SER A 268 -7.44 -20.76 10.75
CA SER A 268 -8.37 -21.60 11.53
C SER A 268 -7.68 -22.89 12.02
N ASN A 269 -6.94 -23.57 11.13
CA ASN A 269 -6.17 -24.76 11.47
C ASN A 269 -5.06 -24.47 12.50
N GLN A 270 -4.35 -23.35 12.39
CA GLN A 270 -3.37 -22.94 13.39
C GLN A 270 -4.02 -22.67 14.75
N HIS A 271 -5.17 -22.00 14.76
CA HIS A 271 -5.90 -21.73 16.00
C HIS A 271 -6.35 -23.03 16.69
N ALA A 272 -6.89 -23.99 15.91
CA ALA A 272 -7.27 -25.30 16.42
C ALA A 272 -6.07 -26.08 17.00
N GLN A 273 -4.90 -26.01 16.35
CA GLN A 273 -3.67 -26.63 16.88
C GLN A 273 -3.21 -26.00 18.19
N ILE A 274 -3.22 -24.66 18.29
CA ILE A 274 -2.84 -23.95 19.51
C ILE A 274 -3.79 -24.34 20.65
N GLN A 275 -5.10 -24.36 20.41
CA GLN A 275 -6.08 -24.80 21.41
C GLN A 275 -5.85 -26.26 21.85
N ALA A 276 -5.55 -27.17 20.92
CA ALA A 276 -5.26 -28.56 21.24
C ALA A 276 -4.02 -28.71 22.14
N ILE A 277 -2.95 -27.95 21.86
CA ILE A 277 -1.74 -27.93 22.68
C ILE A 277 -2.03 -27.37 24.08
N GLN A 278 -2.79 -26.26 24.18
CA GLN A 278 -3.19 -25.68 25.46
C GLN A 278 -4.04 -26.66 26.28
N ALA A 279 -4.97 -27.37 25.65
CA ALA A 279 -5.79 -28.39 26.31
C ALA A 279 -4.96 -29.59 26.79
N ALA A 280 -4.01 -30.05 25.99
CA ALA A 280 -3.10 -31.14 26.37
C ALA A 280 -2.21 -30.74 27.56
N LEU A 281 -1.69 -29.50 27.55
CA LEU A 281 -0.90 -28.96 28.67
C LEU A 281 -1.74 -28.86 29.94
N ALA A 282 -2.96 -28.32 29.86
CA ALA A 282 -3.87 -28.26 31.00
C ALA A 282 -4.21 -29.65 31.55
N ALA A 283 -4.47 -30.63 30.68
CA ALA A 283 -4.71 -32.01 31.07
C ALA A 283 -3.50 -32.64 31.77
N HIS A 284 -2.28 -32.35 31.31
CA HIS A 284 -1.05 -32.82 31.94
C HIS A 284 -0.84 -32.19 33.33
N MET A 285 -1.05 -30.87 33.46
CA MET A 285 -0.93 -30.17 34.75
C MET A 285 -2.00 -30.62 35.76
N SER A 286 -3.16 -31.10 35.29
CA SER A 286 -4.20 -31.66 36.16
C SER A 286 -3.98 -33.11 36.59
N GLN A 287 -2.96 -33.81 36.07
CA GLN A 287 -2.69 -35.18 36.51
C GLN A 287 -2.14 -35.17 37.94
N PRO A 288 -2.75 -35.92 38.88
CA PRO A 288 -2.23 -36.03 40.23
C PRO A 288 -0.83 -36.64 40.18
N PRO A 289 0.11 -36.15 41.01
CA PRO A 289 1.49 -36.65 41.00
C PRO A 289 1.50 -38.16 41.23
N PRO A 290 2.33 -38.93 40.49
CA PRO A 290 2.35 -40.39 40.61
C PRO A 290 2.66 -40.80 42.06
N GLN A 291 1.74 -41.50 42.71
CA GLN A 291 1.84 -41.83 44.14
C GLN A 291 2.93 -42.87 44.48
N ASN A 292 3.64 -43.41 43.49
CA ASN A 292 4.64 -44.48 43.67
C ASN A 292 5.94 -44.18 42.89
N LEU A 293 6.51 -42.99 43.07
CA LEU A 293 7.87 -42.73 42.60
C LEU A 293 8.88 -43.15 43.68
N PRO A 294 9.94 -43.90 43.33
CA PRO A 294 11.06 -44.14 44.25
C PRO A 294 11.66 -42.80 44.71
N PRO A 295 12.25 -42.73 45.92
CA PRO A 295 12.81 -41.50 46.46
C PRO A 295 13.78 -40.90 45.45
N VAL A 296 13.39 -39.76 44.89
CA VAL A 296 14.17 -39.03 43.90
C VAL A 296 15.47 -38.62 44.59
N PRO A 297 16.64 -39.03 44.07
CA PRO A 297 17.90 -38.57 44.60
C PRO A 297 17.94 -37.05 44.49
N THR A 298 18.08 -36.38 45.62
CA THR A 298 18.20 -34.92 45.77
C THR A 298 19.55 -34.47 45.20
N TYR A 299 19.68 -34.53 43.89
CA TYR A 299 20.63 -33.68 43.19
C TYR A 299 19.96 -32.31 43.05
N PRO A 300 20.66 -31.20 43.36
CA PRO A 300 20.14 -29.88 43.04
C PRO A 300 20.01 -29.81 41.52
N LEU A 301 18.78 -29.98 41.01
CA LEU A 301 18.48 -29.72 39.61
C LEU A 301 18.67 -28.21 39.42
N ASN A 302 19.85 -27.85 38.93
CA ASN A 302 20.11 -26.51 38.48
C ASN A 302 19.22 -26.28 37.24
N SER A 303 18.28 -25.34 37.34
CA SER A 303 17.31 -25.02 36.27
C SER A 303 17.99 -24.75 34.93
N GLU A 304 19.22 -24.27 34.97
CA GLU A 304 20.08 -24.05 33.81
C GLU A 304 20.29 -25.32 32.98
N VAL A 305 20.53 -26.47 33.62
CA VAL A 305 20.79 -27.74 32.90
C VAL A 305 19.51 -28.28 32.21
N ILE A 306 18.34 -28.02 32.80
CA ILE A 306 17.05 -28.39 32.20
C ILE A 306 16.73 -27.48 31.01
N ILE A 307 16.99 -26.18 31.15
CA ILE A 307 16.78 -25.21 30.08
C ILE A 307 17.73 -25.52 28.90
N GLU A 308 19.00 -25.78 29.17
CA GLU A 308 20.00 -26.10 28.13
C GLU A 308 19.64 -27.38 27.35
N SER A 309 19.12 -28.40 28.04
CA SER A 309 18.67 -29.64 27.40
C SER A 309 17.35 -29.48 26.63
N LEU A 310 16.45 -28.60 27.08
CA LEU A 310 15.23 -28.26 26.35
C LEU A 310 15.52 -27.38 25.13
N GLU A 311 16.45 -26.42 25.23
CA GLU A 311 16.87 -25.57 24.12
C GLU A 311 17.41 -26.41 22.96
N GLY A 312 18.29 -27.37 23.24
CA GLY A 312 18.80 -28.28 22.20
C GLY A 312 17.69 -29.08 21.51
N LEU A 313 16.71 -29.60 22.27
CA LEU A 313 15.56 -30.33 21.71
C LEU A 313 14.61 -29.43 20.91
N LEU A 314 14.40 -28.20 21.35
CA LEU A 314 13.56 -27.22 20.66
C LEU A 314 14.23 -26.75 19.37
N GLU A 315 15.52 -26.44 19.41
CA GLU A 315 16.30 -26.03 18.25
C GLU A 315 16.34 -27.14 17.20
N ASP A 316 16.54 -28.39 17.64
CA ASP A 316 16.47 -29.56 16.77
C ASP A 316 15.07 -29.78 16.18
N SER A 317 14.02 -29.56 16.96
CA SER A 317 12.62 -29.70 16.52
C SER A 317 12.26 -28.62 15.50
N ILE A 318 12.65 -27.37 15.74
CA ILE A 318 12.49 -26.25 14.81
C ILE A 318 13.28 -26.53 13.52
N ARG A 319 14.55 -26.94 13.64
CA ARG A 319 15.41 -27.25 12.49
C ARG A 319 14.86 -28.43 11.68
N ARG A 320 14.32 -29.47 12.32
CA ARG A 320 13.75 -30.64 11.62
C ARG A 320 12.36 -30.41 11.02
N LYS A 321 11.51 -29.60 11.65
CA LYS A 321 10.11 -29.44 11.23
C LYS A 321 9.82 -28.12 10.53
N VAL A 322 10.34 -27.02 11.05
CA VAL A 322 10.04 -25.67 10.55
C VAL A 322 10.91 -25.31 9.36
N LEU A 323 12.21 -25.63 9.41
CA LEU A 323 13.15 -25.28 8.34
C LEU A 323 12.78 -25.89 6.97
N PRO A 324 12.39 -27.19 6.86
CA PRO A 324 11.97 -27.74 5.58
C PRO A 324 10.66 -27.13 5.06
N SER A 325 9.75 -26.74 5.95
CA SER A 325 8.50 -26.07 5.58
C SER A 325 8.78 -24.67 5.03
N LEU A 326 9.67 -23.91 5.67
CA LEU A 326 10.12 -22.61 5.19
C LEU A 326 10.85 -22.71 3.84
N GLN A 327 11.73 -23.70 3.68
CA GLN A 327 12.40 -23.96 2.39
C GLN A 327 11.39 -24.33 1.30
N LYS A 328 10.40 -25.17 1.60
CA LYS A 328 9.34 -25.51 0.65
C LYS A 328 8.53 -24.28 0.26
N MET A 329 8.18 -23.42 1.23
CA MET A 329 7.48 -22.17 0.98
C MET A 329 8.32 -21.23 0.12
N GLN A 330 9.61 -21.07 0.42
CA GLN A 330 10.54 -20.29 -0.39
C GLN A 330 10.59 -20.80 -1.83
N THR A 331 10.79 -22.11 -2.05
CA THR A 331 10.82 -22.69 -3.40
C THR A 331 9.49 -22.52 -4.14
N THR A 332 8.37 -22.54 -3.42
CA THR A 332 7.03 -22.33 -4.01
C THR A 332 6.85 -20.88 -4.44
N VAL A 333 7.27 -19.93 -3.61
CA VAL A 333 7.21 -18.49 -3.91
C VAL A 333 8.15 -18.15 -5.06
N GLU A 334 9.40 -18.61 -5.03
CA GLU A 334 10.37 -18.40 -6.11
C GLU A 334 9.86 -18.99 -7.44
N GLY A 335 9.29 -20.20 -7.40
CA GLY A 335 8.67 -20.82 -8.58
C GLY A 335 7.50 -19.99 -9.13
N ALA A 336 6.59 -19.53 -8.27
CA ALA A 336 5.44 -18.72 -8.68
C ALA A 336 5.86 -17.35 -9.24
N VAL A 337 6.88 -16.71 -8.66
CA VAL A 337 7.45 -15.45 -9.16
C VAL A 337 8.11 -15.67 -10.51
N LYS A 338 8.89 -16.74 -10.66
CA LYS A 338 9.54 -17.09 -11.94
C LYS A 338 8.50 -17.35 -13.04
N GLN A 339 7.48 -18.14 -12.75
CA GLN A 339 6.38 -18.42 -13.68
C GLN A 339 5.66 -17.14 -14.11
N ARG A 340 5.32 -16.26 -13.16
CA ARG A 340 4.68 -14.97 -13.49
C ARG A 340 5.58 -14.07 -14.32
N ASN A 341 6.88 -14.07 -14.07
CA ASN A 341 7.83 -13.30 -14.86
C ASN A 341 7.93 -13.85 -16.30
N GLU A 342 7.94 -15.16 -16.48
CA GLU A 342 7.91 -15.81 -17.81
C GLU A 342 6.62 -15.48 -18.57
N GLU A 343 5.45 -15.51 -17.90
CA GLU A 343 4.17 -15.09 -18.49
C GLU A 343 4.20 -13.62 -18.93
N LEU A 344 4.70 -12.72 -18.07
CA LEU A 344 4.83 -11.31 -18.40
C LEU A 344 5.78 -11.09 -19.59
N GLN A 345 6.93 -11.77 -19.62
CA GLN A 345 7.86 -11.69 -20.74
C GLN A 345 7.23 -12.18 -22.04
N GLN A 346 6.41 -13.23 -22.03
CA GLN A 346 5.68 -13.68 -23.21
C GLN A 346 4.65 -12.65 -23.69
N VAL A 347 3.87 -12.06 -22.78
CA VAL A 347 2.85 -11.06 -23.13
C VAL A 347 3.49 -9.79 -23.67
N PHE A 348 4.53 -9.28 -23.00
CA PHE A 348 5.25 -8.10 -23.46
C PHE A 348 6.00 -8.38 -24.75
N GLY A 349 6.64 -9.54 -24.89
CA GLY A 349 7.33 -9.95 -26.11
C GLY A 349 6.42 -9.90 -27.33
N LYS A 350 5.23 -10.53 -27.25
CA LYS A 350 4.23 -10.50 -28.33
C LYS A 350 3.76 -9.08 -28.65
N ARG A 351 3.50 -8.25 -27.63
CA ARG A 351 3.09 -6.84 -27.85
C ARG A 351 4.19 -6.01 -28.50
N PHE A 352 5.45 -6.20 -28.09
CA PHE A 352 6.59 -5.52 -28.72
C PHE A 352 6.78 -5.93 -30.18
N GLU A 353 6.58 -7.21 -30.50
CA GLU A 353 6.61 -7.68 -31.89
C GLU A 353 5.50 -7.04 -32.73
N LEU A 354 4.28 -6.96 -32.22
CA LEU A 354 3.16 -6.27 -32.90
C LEU A 354 3.44 -4.77 -33.11
N LEU A 355 3.93 -4.08 -32.08
CA LEU A 355 4.34 -2.67 -32.19
C LEU A 355 5.43 -2.47 -33.24
N ARG A 356 6.44 -3.35 -33.25
CA ARG A 356 7.51 -3.31 -34.24
C ARG A 356 6.99 -3.56 -35.66
N MET A 357 6.04 -4.48 -35.84
CA MET A 357 5.39 -4.70 -37.14
C MET A 357 4.61 -3.46 -37.59
N GLY A 358 3.85 -2.83 -36.70
CA GLY A 358 3.10 -1.60 -37.00
C GLY A 358 4.00 -0.45 -37.41
N ILE A 359 5.11 -0.22 -36.68
CA ILE A 359 6.11 0.80 -37.04
C ILE A 359 6.70 0.52 -38.43
N GLY A 360 7.07 -0.74 -38.71
CA GLY A 360 7.64 -1.10 -40.01
C GLY A 360 6.65 -0.93 -41.18
N GLN A 361 5.34 -1.07 -40.95
CA GLN A 361 4.33 -0.76 -41.97
C GLN A 361 4.18 0.74 -42.19
N LEU A 362 4.20 1.55 -41.12
CA LEU A 362 4.18 3.01 -41.22
C LEU A 362 5.40 3.55 -41.98
N GLU A 363 6.59 3.06 -41.68
CA GLU A 363 7.82 3.45 -42.39
C GLU A 363 7.73 3.14 -43.90
N LYS A 364 7.17 1.98 -44.26
CA LYS A 364 6.94 1.63 -45.68
C LYS A 364 5.95 2.57 -46.36
N LYS A 365 4.86 2.96 -45.68
CA LYS A 365 3.89 3.92 -46.22
C LYS A 365 4.53 5.29 -46.44
N ILE A 366 5.34 5.77 -45.49
CA ILE A 366 6.05 7.05 -45.58
C ILE A 366 7.07 7.05 -46.74
N LEU A 367 7.73 5.92 -47.02
CA LEU A 367 8.67 5.81 -48.14
C LEU A 367 7.99 5.73 -49.51
N GLN A 368 6.69 5.46 -49.55
CA GLN A 368 5.91 5.33 -50.79
C GLN A 368 5.14 6.61 -51.14
N SER A 369 4.91 7.50 -50.16
CA SER A 369 4.41 8.87 -50.34
C SER A 369 5.54 9.83 -50.67
#